data_AF-A0A3B8L9P3-F1
#
_entry.id   AF-A0A3B8L9P3-F1
#
_cell.length_a   1.000
_cell.length_b   1.000
_cell.length_c   1.000
_cell.angle_alpha   90.00
_cell.angle_beta   90.00
_cell.angle_gamma   90.00
#
_symmetry.space_group_name_H-M   'P 1'
#
loop_
_entity.id
_entity.type
_entity.pdbx_description
1 polymer ?
#
loop_
_entity_poly.entity_id
_entity_poly.type
_entity_poly.pdbx_seq_one_letter_code
_entity_poly.pdbx_strand_id
1 'polypeptide(L)'
;MHRIVLTIIKVEKGYWVVLLCELRRCERYTLKHIAFSTNVWVCKGLLGLRALFVLWGGLAGCGELAVRACFVDADCEGNGEAIYCYQQKCSTQQCTGGERRDCYDGKEGTADIGKCRKGLQLCGSDGLWSACFGQVIPRVEVCDREDNNCDGQVDEGVDCSCQKGERQRCFNGPEGASGQGECKAGVQFCENDFKWGRCLEQSLPAQEICDERDNDCDGQIDNGLTCDCAPGSSRACYTGPEGTLRLNDSDPRRCVAGLQYCGADNKWGECVGQILPARREACNGVDDDCNGLVDDNIPEVERLCVAEEAIGACRNGVFVCNAGRLFCEPGQPTGKEVCGNGIDDNCDGEIDESSACTCKPGETRDCFSGDGCVEKDGKWSCTGTCQSGTQFCQSNQTWGACLGSVSPTAETCDNKDNDCDGQVDENLTRTCYEGGNPTLGKGECKGGTQVCQAGKWGACNGQVLPVAEACDGKDNDCDGLIDNGCKCLKGETRDCYGGPAGTEFYAPCKKGTQTCLSDGSWGACAGAVTPSPEVCDGKDDDCDGFIDNQSGKPEMLVQSCYTGAAGTKEVGDCQGGLRTCRAGVWGACLGQKTPTSETCNGIDDDCDGQI
;
A
#
# COMPACT_ATOMS: atom_id res chain seq x y z
N MET A 1 41.47 21.10 -7.33
CA MET A 1 42.22 21.98 -6.39
C MET A 1 41.36 23.18 -6.05
N HIS A 2 40.60 23.14 -4.95
CA HIS A 2 39.98 24.34 -4.36
C HIS A 2 40.81 24.73 -3.14
N ARG A 3 41.35 25.96 -3.14
CA ARG A 3 42.20 26.49 -2.07
C ARG A 3 41.32 26.93 -0.90
N ILE A 4 41.38 26.21 0.21
CA ILE A 4 40.96 26.71 1.52
C ILE A 4 42.11 27.57 2.05
N VAL A 5 41.85 28.85 2.31
CA VAL A 5 42.83 29.74 2.96
C VAL A 5 42.62 29.64 4.46
N LEU A 6 43.48 28.88 5.14
CA LEU A 6 43.58 28.82 6.59
C LEU A 6 44.51 29.94 7.08
N THR A 7 43.94 30.99 7.69
CA THR A 7 44.72 32.04 8.35
C THR A 7 44.75 31.79 9.85
N ILE A 8 45.93 31.49 10.39
CA ILE A 8 46.17 31.31 11.83
C ILE A 8 46.68 32.65 12.39
N ILE A 9 45.96 33.25 13.35
CA ILE A 9 46.39 34.47 14.05
C ILE A 9 46.82 34.13 15.49
N LYS A 10 47.93 34.76 15.90
CA LYS A 10 48.72 34.51 17.11
C LYS A 10 47.97 34.75 18.43
N VAL A 11 48.42 34.00 19.44
CA VAL A 11 47.89 33.80 20.80
C VAL A 11 48.16 34.97 21.75
N GLU A 12 47.16 35.34 22.54
CA GLU A 12 47.34 35.66 23.97
C GLU A 12 46.18 35.07 24.79
N LYS A 13 46.51 34.30 25.84
CA LYS A 13 45.60 33.75 26.87
C LYS A 13 44.62 32.62 26.46
N GLY A 14 45.13 31.60 25.77
CA GLY A 14 44.68 30.20 26.01
C GLY A 14 43.38 29.71 25.38
N TYR A 15 42.86 30.35 24.31
CA TYR A 15 41.72 29.83 23.54
C TYR A 15 42.03 29.78 22.03
N TRP A 16 41.51 28.76 21.33
CA TRP A 16 41.56 28.66 19.86
C TRP A 16 40.28 29.24 19.25
N VAL A 17 40.44 30.06 18.19
CA VAL A 17 39.33 30.55 17.36
C VAL A 17 39.60 30.14 15.92
N VAL A 18 38.64 29.45 15.31
CA VAL A 18 38.67 29.07 13.89
C VAL A 18 37.56 29.85 13.18
N LEU A 19 37.91 30.52 12.08
CA LEU A 19 36.98 31.20 11.19
C LEU A 19 36.91 30.41 9.88
N LEU A 20 35.75 29.82 9.61
CA LEU A 20 35.39 29.27 8.31
C LEU A 20 34.48 30.29 7.63
N CYS A 21 34.82 30.66 6.40
CA CYS A 21 34.07 31.64 5.63
C CYS A 21 33.74 31.01 4.28
N GLU A 22 32.47 30.65 4.08
CA GLU A 22 31.89 30.48 2.75
C GLU A 22 30.99 31.69 2.47
N LEU A 23 30.92 32.07 1.19
CA LEU A 23 30.29 33.30 0.72
C LEU A 23 28.84 33.41 1.24
N ARG A 24 28.66 34.28 2.24
CA ARG A 24 27.42 34.90 2.77
C ARG A 24 26.80 34.35 4.07
N ARG A 25 27.56 33.86 5.06
CA ARG A 25 27.24 34.00 6.50
C ARG A 25 28.42 33.57 7.38
N CYS A 26 28.75 34.34 8.42
CA CYS A 26 29.77 34.01 9.43
C CYS A 26 29.10 33.84 10.79
N GLU A 27 29.25 32.68 11.43
CA GLU A 27 28.86 32.47 12.84
C GLU A 27 30.05 32.08 13.72
N ARG A 28 30.01 32.50 14.99
CA ARG A 28 31.13 32.51 15.93
C ARG A 28 30.89 31.45 17.02
N TYR A 29 31.74 30.41 17.10
CA TYR A 29 31.61 29.38 18.14
C TYR A 29 32.76 29.44 19.17
N THR A 30 32.41 29.30 20.45
CA THR A 30 33.34 29.12 21.58
C THR A 30 33.01 27.82 22.31
N LEU A 31 33.96 26.89 22.39
CA LEU A 31 33.79 25.60 23.08
C LEU A 31 34.59 25.56 24.40
N LYS A 32 33.95 25.04 25.47
CA LYS A 32 34.53 24.80 26.81
C LYS A 32 34.71 23.29 27.03
N HIS A 33 35.84 22.92 27.65
CA HIS A 33 36.34 21.57 27.96
C HIS A 33 35.33 20.56 28.54
N ILE A 34 35.31 19.31 28.02
CA ILE A 34 35.30 18.02 28.76
C ILE A 34 36.08 16.97 27.93
N ALA A 35 36.76 16.05 28.61
CA ALA A 35 37.79 15.13 28.12
C ALA A 35 37.43 13.63 28.22
N PHE A 36 38.24 12.80 27.52
CA PHE A 36 38.45 11.31 27.58
C PHE A 36 37.34 10.38 26.99
N SER A 37 37.62 9.62 25.91
CA SER A 37 38.16 8.21 25.85
C SER A 37 37.03 7.16 25.99
N THR A 38 36.79 6.10 25.19
CA THR A 38 37.56 5.29 24.21
C THR A 38 36.64 4.24 23.54
N ASN A 39 37.08 3.65 22.42
CA ASN A 39 36.72 2.35 21.77
C ASN A 39 35.49 2.30 20.82
N VAL A 40 35.66 2.18 19.49
CA VAL A 40 36.11 1.04 18.63
C VAL A 40 34.97 0.09 18.26
N TRP A 41 34.67 -0.02 16.95
CA TRP A 41 34.34 -1.29 16.27
C TRP A 41 35.23 -1.46 15.04
N VAL A 42 35.71 -2.69 14.89
CA VAL A 42 36.63 -3.22 13.89
C VAL A 42 35.82 -4.04 12.88
N CYS A 43 36.19 -4.04 11.60
CA CYS A 43 36.00 -5.22 10.74
C CYS A 43 37.37 -5.73 10.26
N LYS A 44 37.69 -6.95 10.69
CA LYS A 44 38.86 -7.77 10.33
C LYS A 44 38.51 -8.72 9.18
N GLY A 45 39.45 -8.85 8.24
CA GLY A 45 39.82 -10.10 7.56
C GLY A 45 39.86 -9.95 6.03
N LEU A 46 40.93 -10.26 5.30
CA LEU A 46 42.09 -11.13 5.55
C LEU A 46 43.39 -10.54 4.96
N LEU A 47 44.51 -10.84 5.64
CA LEU A 47 45.88 -11.08 5.15
C LEU A 47 46.50 -9.98 4.26
N GLY A 48 47.49 -9.19 4.67
CA GLY A 48 48.58 -9.49 5.58
C GLY A 48 49.89 -9.47 4.80
N LEU A 49 50.57 -8.32 4.75
CA LEU A 49 52.04 -8.21 4.82
C LEU A 49 52.46 -6.74 4.78
N ARG A 50 53.28 -6.38 5.77
CA ARG A 50 53.99 -5.11 5.88
C ARG A 50 55.03 -5.04 4.76
N ALA A 51 55.05 -3.95 4.00
CA ALA A 51 56.25 -3.49 3.32
C ALA A 51 56.24 -1.96 3.23
N LEU A 52 57.18 -1.35 3.96
CA LEU A 52 57.73 -0.04 3.67
C LEU A 52 58.29 -0.03 2.25
N PHE A 53 57.69 0.71 1.34
CA PHE A 53 58.37 1.20 0.13
C PHE A 53 57.78 2.55 -0.27
N VAL A 54 58.43 3.62 0.17
CA VAL A 54 58.31 4.95 -0.44
C VAL A 54 59.36 4.99 -1.54
N LEU A 55 58.96 4.71 -2.79
CA LEU A 55 59.73 5.04 -3.98
C LEU A 55 58.76 5.37 -5.13
N TRP A 56 58.80 6.65 -5.50
CA TRP A 56 58.66 7.25 -6.84
C TRP A 56 57.94 6.48 -7.96
N GLY A 57 56.93 7.12 -8.55
CA GLY A 57 56.58 6.94 -9.96
C GLY A 57 55.12 7.19 -10.29
N GLY A 58 54.86 8.03 -11.30
CA GLY A 58 53.73 7.83 -12.20
C GLY A 58 52.55 8.79 -12.05
N LEU A 59 52.67 9.96 -12.66
CA LEU A 59 51.52 10.61 -13.32
C LEU A 59 50.96 9.66 -14.38
N ALA A 60 49.77 9.09 -14.16
CA ALA A 60 48.97 8.51 -15.21
C ALA A 60 47.48 8.59 -14.84
N GLY A 61 46.76 9.45 -15.57
CA GLY A 61 45.38 9.25 -16.00
C GLY A 61 44.29 9.06 -14.93
N CYS A 62 43.69 10.17 -14.49
CA CYS A 62 42.23 10.16 -14.28
C CYS A 62 41.59 10.80 -15.51
N GLY A 63 41.24 9.96 -16.49
CA GLY A 63 40.26 10.29 -17.51
C GLY A 63 39.04 9.41 -17.28
N GLU A 64 38.04 9.95 -16.60
CA GLU A 64 36.62 9.75 -16.90
C GLU A 64 35.81 10.76 -16.08
N LEU A 65 34.85 11.40 -16.75
CA LEU A 65 34.06 12.51 -16.20
C LEU A 65 33.25 12.04 -14.99
N ALA A 66 33.54 12.60 -13.81
CA ALA A 66 32.59 12.59 -12.71
C ALA A 66 31.38 13.44 -13.12
N VAL A 67 30.28 12.79 -13.52
CA VAL A 67 28.98 13.45 -13.63
C VAL A 67 28.67 14.01 -12.25
N ARG A 68 28.58 15.34 -12.17
CA ARG A 68 28.33 16.03 -10.90
C ARG A 68 26.91 15.64 -10.46
N ALA A 69 26.82 14.95 -9.32
CA ALA A 69 25.53 14.61 -8.71
C ALA A 69 24.73 15.88 -8.41
N CYS A 70 23.44 15.87 -8.71
CA CYS A 70 22.52 16.91 -8.26
C CYS A 70 22.03 16.57 -6.83
N PHE A 71 21.72 17.59 -6.03
CA PHE A 71 21.14 17.44 -4.69
C PHE A 71 19.81 18.19 -4.55
N VAL A 72 19.58 19.18 -5.40
CA VAL A 72 18.31 19.91 -5.54
C VAL A 72 18.01 20.13 -7.02
N ASP A 73 16.74 20.37 -7.38
CA ASP A 73 16.34 20.63 -8.77
C ASP A 73 17.09 21.82 -9.40
N ALA A 74 17.47 22.80 -8.59
CA ALA A 74 18.27 23.95 -9.02
C ALA A 74 19.67 23.55 -9.57
N ASP A 75 20.20 22.39 -9.19
CA ASP A 75 21.47 21.88 -9.74
C ASP A 75 21.34 21.38 -11.19
N CYS A 76 20.09 21.27 -11.70
CA CYS A 76 19.76 20.78 -13.04
C CYS A 76 19.37 21.88 -14.03
N GLU A 77 19.40 23.15 -13.61
CA GLU A 77 19.17 24.28 -14.49
C GLU A 77 20.21 24.31 -15.64
N GLY A 78 19.73 24.17 -16.88
CA GLY A 78 20.57 24.20 -18.10
C GLY A 78 20.80 22.84 -18.79
N ASN A 79 20.27 21.73 -18.26
CA ASN A 79 20.36 20.38 -18.85
C ASN A 79 19.30 20.07 -19.94
N GLY A 80 18.72 21.09 -20.58
CA GLY A 80 17.67 20.90 -21.59
C GLY A 80 16.33 20.51 -20.95
N GLU A 81 15.76 19.36 -21.34
CA GLU A 81 14.46 18.87 -20.86
C GLU A 81 14.53 18.29 -19.43
N ALA A 82 15.72 17.88 -18.96
CA ALA A 82 15.92 17.22 -17.68
C ALA A 82 16.16 18.22 -16.53
N ILE A 83 15.07 18.77 -15.99
CA ILE A 83 15.08 19.86 -14.99
C ILE A 83 14.93 19.40 -13.53
N TYR A 84 14.65 18.12 -13.27
CA TYR A 84 14.45 17.60 -11.91
C TYR A 84 15.66 16.82 -11.41
N CYS A 85 15.99 16.96 -10.13
CA CYS A 85 17.01 16.16 -9.50
C CYS A 85 16.42 14.88 -8.91
N TYR A 86 16.56 13.78 -9.64
CA TYR A 86 16.03 12.48 -9.24
C TYR A 86 17.15 11.45 -9.12
N GLN A 87 17.24 10.78 -7.96
CA GLN A 87 18.32 9.83 -7.63
C GLN A 87 19.73 10.39 -7.89
N GLN A 88 19.95 11.65 -7.51
CA GLN A 88 21.22 12.38 -7.68
C GLN A 88 21.64 12.57 -9.16
N LYS A 89 20.71 12.43 -10.10
CA LYS A 89 20.92 12.72 -11.53
C LYS A 89 19.81 13.64 -12.04
N CYS A 90 20.17 14.53 -12.97
CA CYS A 90 19.17 15.36 -13.63
C CYS A 90 18.31 14.50 -14.56
N SER A 91 17.00 14.61 -14.41
CA SER A 91 15.98 13.78 -15.03
C SER A 91 14.81 14.65 -15.50
N THR A 92 14.07 14.16 -16.50
CA THR A 92 12.76 14.70 -16.89
C THR A 92 11.64 14.23 -15.93
N GLN A 93 11.95 13.29 -15.04
CA GLN A 93 11.04 12.67 -14.08
C GLN A 93 11.39 13.07 -12.65
N GLN A 94 10.36 13.30 -11.83
CA GLN A 94 10.45 13.62 -10.40
C GLN A 94 10.31 12.38 -9.49
N CYS A 95 9.78 11.27 -10.03
CA CYS A 95 9.44 10.07 -9.28
C CYS A 95 9.32 8.84 -10.17
N THR A 96 9.21 7.66 -9.55
CA THR A 96 8.90 6.41 -10.27
C THR A 96 7.39 6.17 -10.31
N GLY A 97 6.83 5.84 -11.48
CA GLY A 97 5.39 5.63 -11.64
C GLY A 97 4.80 4.66 -10.61
N GLY A 98 3.72 5.07 -9.95
CA GLY A 98 3.06 4.30 -8.88
C GLY A 98 3.56 4.59 -7.45
N GLU A 99 4.65 5.34 -7.29
CA GLU A 99 5.12 5.84 -5.99
C GLU A 99 4.07 6.78 -5.35
N ARG A 100 4.00 6.79 -4.01
CA ARG A 100 3.05 7.62 -3.24
C ARG A 100 3.79 8.36 -2.15
N ARG A 101 3.40 9.61 -1.87
CA ARG A 101 3.93 10.39 -0.75
C ARG A 101 2.88 11.31 -0.15
N ASP A 102 3.03 11.60 1.14
CA ASP A 102 2.26 12.67 1.78
C ASP A 102 2.65 14.01 1.17
N CYS A 103 1.67 14.89 1.05
CA CYS A 103 1.84 16.23 0.52
C CYS A 103 0.99 17.20 1.32
N TYR A 104 1.37 18.47 1.30
CA TYR A 104 0.60 19.53 1.93
C TYR A 104 1.02 20.87 1.34
N ASP A 105 0.09 21.50 0.62
CA ASP A 105 0.33 22.78 -0.05
C ASP A 105 -0.02 23.98 0.85
N GLY A 106 -0.52 23.70 2.07
CA GLY A 106 -0.78 24.70 3.10
C GLY A 106 0.51 25.22 3.75
N LYS A 107 0.37 26.31 4.52
CA LYS A 107 1.50 26.96 5.20
C LYS A 107 2.21 25.98 6.16
N GLU A 108 3.54 26.00 6.16
CA GLU A 108 4.35 25.13 7.03
C GLU A 108 3.94 25.28 8.51
N GLY A 109 3.74 24.14 9.19
CA GLY A 109 3.32 24.08 10.59
C GLY A 109 1.80 24.12 10.83
N THR A 110 0.97 24.17 9.78
CA THR A 110 -0.52 24.11 9.91
C THR A 110 -1.09 22.72 9.61
N ALA A 111 -0.27 21.80 9.11
CA ALA A 111 -0.72 20.44 8.80
C ALA A 111 -1.12 19.69 10.07
N ASP A 112 -2.25 18.98 10.00
CA ASP A 112 -2.81 18.18 11.10
C ASP A 112 -3.22 18.99 12.34
N ILE A 113 -3.43 20.30 12.17
CA ILE A 113 -4.00 21.21 13.17
C ILE A 113 -5.42 21.58 12.75
N GLY A 114 -6.36 21.55 13.71
CA GLY A 114 -7.75 21.88 13.44
C GLY A 114 -8.36 20.91 12.43
N LYS A 115 -8.88 21.46 11.32
CA LYS A 115 -9.39 20.68 10.19
C LYS A 115 -8.38 20.39 9.09
N CYS A 116 -7.21 21.02 9.13
CA CYS A 116 -6.20 20.82 8.12
C CYS A 116 -5.60 19.42 8.21
N ARG A 117 -5.39 18.81 7.05
CA ARG A 117 -4.79 17.49 6.94
C ARG A 117 -3.92 17.41 5.71
N LYS A 118 -2.86 16.61 5.81
CA LYS A 118 -2.03 16.25 4.66
C LYS A 118 -2.86 15.48 3.63
N GLY A 119 -2.54 15.70 2.36
CA GLY A 119 -3.04 14.93 1.25
C GLY A 119 -2.03 13.87 0.79
N LEU A 120 -2.33 13.25 -0.33
CA LEU A 120 -1.49 12.25 -0.98
C LEU A 120 -1.16 12.67 -2.42
N GLN A 121 0.11 12.58 -2.79
CA GLN A 121 0.56 12.68 -4.18
C GLN A 121 0.86 11.29 -4.73
N LEU A 122 0.44 11.07 -5.98
CA LEU A 122 0.66 9.84 -6.75
C LEU A 122 1.60 10.15 -7.90
N CYS A 123 2.61 9.33 -8.12
CA CYS A 123 3.48 9.47 -9.28
C CYS A 123 2.80 8.87 -10.51
N GLY A 124 2.56 9.71 -11.52
CA GLY A 124 2.01 9.29 -12.81
C GLY A 124 2.99 8.43 -13.62
N SER A 125 2.48 7.79 -14.67
CA SER A 125 3.31 7.02 -15.61
C SER A 125 4.26 7.91 -16.44
N ASP A 126 4.02 9.22 -16.46
CA ASP A 126 4.89 10.26 -17.00
C ASP A 126 6.08 10.59 -16.09
N GLY A 127 6.12 10.03 -14.86
CA GLY A 127 7.18 10.25 -13.89
C GLY A 127 7.06 11.59 -13.17
N LEU A 128 5.88 12.21 -13.17
CA LEU A 128 5.59 13.45 -12.45
C LEU A 128 4.66 13.17 -11.26
N TRP A 129 4.84 13.93 -10.17
CA TRP A 129 3.90 13.89 -9.05
C TRP A 129 2.59 14.55 -9.45
N SER A 130 1.47 13.92 -9.10
CA SER A 130 0.15 14.52 -9.20
C SER A 130 0.02 15.78 -8.33
N ALA A 131 -1.07 16.51 -8.49
CA ALA A 131 -1.51 17.47 -7.47
C ALA A 131 -1.73 16.74 -6.13
N CYS A 132 -1.67 17.50 -5.02
CA CYS A 132 -1.85 16.97 -3.69
C CYS A 132 -3.34 16.68 -3.40
N PHE A 133 -3.71 15.40 -3.43
CA PHE A 133 -5.11 14.96 -3.32
C PHE A 133 -5.56 14.79 -1.87
N GLY A 134 -6.79 15.22 -1.55
CA GLY A 134 -7.40 14.97 -0.24
C GLY A 134 -6.88 15.84 0.91
N GLN A 135 -5.95 16.76 0.64
CA GLN A 135 -5.50 17.76 1.59
C GLN A 135 -6.64 18.72 1.99
N VAL A 136 -6.58 19.22 3.20
CA VAL A 136 -7.36 20.39 3.65
C VAL A 136 -6.36 21.42 4.09
N ILE A 137 -6.31 22.56 3.38
CA ILE A 137 -5.34 23.63 3.61
C ILE A 137 -5.99 24.80 4.38
N PRO A 138 -5.19 25.67 5.03
CA PRO A 138 -5.68 26.80 5.81
C PRO A 138 -6.54 27.75 4.98
N ARG A 139 -7.67 28.18 5.54
CA ARG A 139 -8.60 29.17 4.99
C ARG A 139 -8.85 30.26 6.01
N VAL A 140 -9.54 31.32 5.61
CA VAL A 140 -9.91 32.40 6.53
C VAL A 140 -10.94 31.88 7.53
N GLU A 141 -10.80 32.26 8.80
CA GLU A 141 -11.77 31.95 9.84
C GLU A 141 -13.17 32.44 9.50
N VAL A 142 -14.15 31.59 9.80
CA VAL A 142 -15.57 31.91 9.76
C VAL A 142 -16.18 31.36 11.04
N CYS A 143 -17.27 31.94 11.51
CA CYS A 143 -17.90 31.50 12.76
C CYS A 143 -18.65 30.17 12.60
N ASP A 144 -17.93 29.06 12.43
CA ASP A 144 -18.49 27.72 12.29
C ASP A 144 -18.05 26.75 13.39
N ARG A 145 -17.35 27.26 14.41
CA ARG A 145 -16.81 26.49 15.55
C ARG A 145 -15.73 25.49 15.13
N GLU A 146 -15.09 25.75 14.01
CA GLU A 146 -14.01 24.94 13.47
C GLU A 146 -12.74 25.80 13.36
N ASP A 147 -11.58 25.16 13.36
CA ASP A 147 -10.29 25.82 13.17
C ASP A 147 -9.96 25.73 11.67
N ASN A 148 -10.34 26.78 10.95
CA ASN A 148 -10.36 26.84 9.49
C ASN A 148 -9.03 27.33 8.93
N ASN A 149 -8.31 28.15 9.69
CA ASN A 149 -6.98 28.65 9.40
C ASN A 149 -5.86 27.75 9.95
N CYS A 150 -6.24 26.74 10.73
CA CYS A 150 -5.39 25.68 11.24
C CYS A 150 -4.23 26.20 12.08
N ASP A 151 -4.51 27.23 12.89
CA ASP A 151 -3.56 27.83 13.82
C ASP A 151 -3.68 27.29 15.26
N GLY A 152 -4.65 26.40 15.49
CA GLY A 152 -4.90 25.75 16.77
C GLY A 152 -5.91 26.48 17.64
N GLN A 153 -6.48 27.58 17.16
CA GLN A 153 -7.61 28.28 17.76
C GLN A 153 -8.86 28.14 16.88
N VAL A 154 -10.02 28.31 17.50
CA VAL A 154 -11.31 28.17 16.83
C VAL A 154 -11.95 29.55 16.76
N ASP A 155 -12.34 29.96 15.55
CA ASP A 155 -13.02 31.22 15.25
C ASP A 155 -12.30 32.49 15.79
N GLU A 156 -10.96 32.57 15.75
CA GLU A 156 -10.22 33.73 16.23
C GLU A 156 -10.17 34.88 15.20
N GLY A 157 -10.07 36.12 15.70
CA GLY A 157 -10.02 37.31 14.83
C GLY A 157 -11.33 37.66 14.12
N VAL A 158 -12.40 36.90 14.32
CA VAL A 158 -13.76 37.15 13.80
C VAL A 158 -14.77 37.39 14.95
N ASP A 159 -15.74 38.29 14.75
CA ASP A 159 -16.79 38.55 15.75
C ASP A 159 -17.93 37.56 15.59
N CYS A 160 -17.92 36.52 16.42
CA CYS A 160 -18.92 35.46 16.40
C CYS A 160 -20.10 35.69 17.35
N SER A 161 -20.24 36.90 17.87
CA SER A 161 -21.37 37.30 18.69
C SER A 161 -22.58 37.59 17.81
N CYS A 162 -23.72 36.97 18.09
CA CYS A 162 -24.95 37.23 17.34
C CYS A 162 -26.17 37.31 18.25
N GLN A 163 -27.24 37.94 17.75
CA GLN A 163 -28.54 37.92 18.41
C GLN A 163 -29.41 36.78 17.87
N LYS A 164 -30.19 36.16 18.75
CA LYS A 164 -31.07 35.04 18.40
C LYS A 164 -31.98 35.40 17.22
N GLY A 165 -31.85 34.63 16.12
CA GLY A 165 -32.61 34.83 14.89
C GLY A 165 -31.94 35.70 13.82
N GLU A 166 -30.74 36.25 14.10
CA GLU A 166 -29.92 36.88 13.07
C GLU A 166 -29.40 35.86 12.05
N ARG A 167 -29.13 36.33 10.84
CA ARG A 167 -28.50 35.56 9.76
C ARG A 167 -27.37 36.36 9.13
N GLN A 168 -26.28 35.69 8.78
CA GLN A 168 -25.15 36.30 8.08
C GLN A 168 -24.71 35.45 6.89
N ARG A 169 -23.95 36.07 5.97
CA ARG A 169 -23.30 35.34 4.88
C ARG A 169 -22.06 34.64 5.41
N CYS A 170 -21.77 33.47 4.86
CA CYS A 170 -20.62 32.65 5.20
C CYS A 170 -20.08 31.99 3.93
N PHE A 171 -18.81 31.64 3.91
CA PHE A 171 -18.22 30.87 2.82
C PHE A 171 -16.94 30.20 3.29
N ASN A 172 -16.91 28.88 3.29
CA ASN A 172 -15.79 28.10 3.82
C ASN A 172 -14.78 27.73 2.72
N GLY A 173 -14.79 28.45 1.59
CA GLY A 173 -13.88 28.26 0.46
C GLY A 173 -12.62 29.14 0.52
N PRO A 174 -11.68 28.98 -0.42
CA PRO A 174 -10.51 29.84 -0.53
C PRO A 174 -10.89 31.32 -0.66
N GLU A 175 -10.04 32.22 -0.16
CA GLU A 175 -10.25 33.65 -0.30
C GLU A 175 -10.31 34.05 -1.78
N GLY A 176 -11.37 34.76 -2.18
CA GLY A 176 -11.59 35.18 -3.56
C GLY A 176 -12.43 34.21 -4.40
N ALA A 177 -12.59 32.94 -4.02
CA ALA A 177 -13.42 31.97 -4.77
C ALA A 177 -14.94 32.20 -4.60
N SER A 178 -15.34 33.00 -3.60
CA SER A 178 -16.74 33.29 -3.35
C SER A 178 -17.33 34.16 -4.47
N GLY A 179 -18.31 33.62 -5.20
CA GLY A 179 -18.94 34.32 -6.33
C GLY A 179 -18.19 34.22 -7.65
N GLN A 180 -17.15 33.37 -7.73
CA GLN A 180 -16.54 32.93 -8.98
C GLN A 180 -17.19 31.62 -9.43
N GLY A 181 -17.43 31.49 -10.73
CA GLY A 181 -18.10 30.32 -11.31
C GLY A 181 -19.41 29.94 -10.62
N GLU A 182 -19.52 28.66 -10.27
CA GLU A 182 -20.67 28.11 -9.54
C GLU A 182 -20.56 28.28 -8.02
N CYS A 183 -19.41 28.73 -7.49
CA CYS A 183 -19.23 28.90 -6.05
C CYS A 183 -20.04 30.05 -5.48
N LYS A 184 -20.82 29.74 -4.43
CA LYS A 184 -21.74 30.67 -3.80
C LYS A 184 -21.57 30.65 -2.29
N ALA A 185 -21.54 31.85 -1.71
CA ALA A 185 -21.63 32.03 -0.26
C ALA A 185 -22.96 31.47 0.26
N GLY A 186 -22.88 30.75 1.38
CA GLY A 186 -24.02 30.24 2.12
C GLY A 186 -24.57 31.25 3.13
N VAL A 187 -25.44 30.75 4.00
CA VAL A 187 -26.03 31.49 5.12
C VAL A 187 -25.86 30.73 6.43
N GLN A 188 -25.47 31.45 7.48
CA GLN A 188 -25.46 30.97 8.87
C GLN A 188 -26.61 31.58 9.66
N PHE A 189 -27.11 30.82 10.63
CA PHE A 189 -28.14 31.25 11.57
C PHE A 189 -27.57 31.30 12.98
N CYS A 190 -27.95 32.33 13.74
CA CYS A 190 -27.59 32.41 15.14
C CYS A 190 -28.37 31.35 15.96
N GLU A 191 -27.65 30.45 16.59
CA GLU A 191 -28.19 29.36 17.42
C GLU A 191 -28.55 29.85 18.84
N ASN A 192 -29.17 28.97 19.64
CA ASN A 192 -29.68 29.32 20.97
C ASN A 192 -28.59 29.70 21.98
N ASP A 193 -27.33 29.41 21.69
CA ASP A 193 -26.16 29.74 22.50
C ASP A 193 -25.51 31.07 22.11
N PHE A 194 -26.19 31.89 21.28
CA PHE A 194 -25.70 33.18 20.78
C PHE A 194 -24.43 33.09 19.93
N LYS A 195 -24.22 31.92 19.30
CA LYS A 195 -23.16 31.68 18.32
C LYS A 195 -23.75 31.34 16.97
N TRP A 196 -22.98 31.59 15.93
CA TRP A 196 -23.34 31.19 14.57
C TRP A 196 -23.25 29.66 14.41
N GLY A 197 -24.27 29.07 13.78
CA GLY A 197 -24.26 27.66 13.37
C GLY A 197 -23.45 27.45 12.09
N ARG A 198 -23.45 26.22 11.57
CA ARG A 198 -22.73 25.86 10.33
C ARG A 198 -23.21 26.64 9.10
N CYS A 199 -22.32 26.84 8.13
CA CYS A 199 -22.63 27.49 6.87
C CYS A 199 -23.49 26.60 5.95
N LEU A 200 -24.76 26.97 5.78
CA LEU A 200 -25.74 26.22 4.97
C LEU A 200 -25.84 26.78 3.56
N GLU A 201 -26.18 25.92 2.59
CA GLU A 201 -26.43 26.29 1.18
C GLU A 201 -25.23 26.92 0.45
N GLN A 202 -24.01 26.79 0.98
CA GLN A 202 -22.80 27.16 0.24
C GLN A 202 -22.49 26.17 -0.89
N SER A 203 -21.89 26.66 -1.98
CA SER A 203 -21.32 25.84 -3.06
C SER A 203 -19.80 26.05 -3.06
N LEU A 204 -19.05 25.00 -2.74
CA LEU A 204 -17.59 25.03 -2.60
C LEU A 204 -16.89 24.61 -3.91
N PRO A 205 -15.61 24.98 -4.10
CA PRO A 205 -14.81 24.52 -5.23
C PRO A 205 -14.85 23.00 -5.39
N ALA A 206 -15.17 22.54 -6.60
CA ALA A 206 -15.12 21.16 -7.04
C ALA A 206 -14.03 21.00 -8.11
N GLN A 207 -13.71 19.77 -8.51
CA GLN A 207 -12.76 19.57 -9.61
C GLN A 207 -13.40 19.99 -10.93
N GLU A 208 -12.63 20.68 -11.79
CA GLU A 208 -13.02 21.00 -13.16
C GLU A 208 -13.49 19.75 -13.92
N ILE A 209 -14.56 19.92 -14.70
CA ILE A 209 -15.03 18.99 -15.72
C ILE A 209 -15.27 19.78 -17.00
N CYS A 210 -15.24 19.14 -18.18
CA CYS A 210 -15.46 19.85 -19.45
C CYS A 210 -16.95 20.23 -19.64
N ASP A 211 -17.49 21.11 -18.82
CA ASP A 211 -18.91 21.52 -18.81
C ASP A 211 -19.10 23.01 -19.18
N GLU A 212 -18.03 23.69 -19.59
CA GLU A 212 -17.98 25.12 -19.88
C GLU A 212 -18.33 26.01 -18.68
N ARG A 213 -18.18 25.48 -17.47
CA ARG A 213 -18.34 26.20 -16.21
C ARG A 213 -17.01 26.20 -15.45
N ASP A 214 -16.96 27.10 -14.49
CA ASP A 214 -15.86 27.25 -13.55
C ASP A 214 -16.30 26.52 -12.26
N ASN A 215 -15.96 25.22 -12.18
CA ASN A 215 -16.35 24.33 -11.09
C ASN A 215 -15.39 24.44 -9.89
N ASP A 216 -14.11 24.72 -10.14
CA ASP A 216 -13.07 24.92 -9.14
C ASP A 216 -12.95 26.35 -8.63
N CYS A 217 -13.70 27.27 -9.24
CA CYS A 217 -13.91 28.64 -8.81
C CYS A 217 -12.61 29.44 -8.76
N ASP A 218 -11.71 29.14 -9.70
CA ASP A 218 -10.45 29.85 -9.90
C ASP A 218 -10.55 31.02 -10.91
N GLY A 219 -11.74 31.17 -11.52
CA GLY A 219 -12.06 32.23 -12.48
C GLY A 219 -11.75 31.87 -13.94
N GLN A 220 -11.32 30.65 -14.20
CA GLN A 220 -11.13 30.06 -15.52
C GLN A 220 -12.17 28.97 -15.76
N ILE A 221 -12.37 28.61 -17.03
CA ILE A 221 -13.35 27.59 -17.42
C ILE A 221 -12.58 26.42 -18.03
N ASP A 222 -12.83 25.22 -17.53
CA ASP A 222 -12.29 23.92 -18.00
C ASP A 222 -10.75 23.87 -18.05
N ASN A 223 -10.04 24.58 -17.16
CA ASN A 223 -8.58 24.62 -17.17
C ASN A 223 -7.95 23.32 -16.61
N GLY A 224 -6.81 22.92 -17.18
CA GLY A 224 -6.09 21.71 -16.75
C GLY A 224 -6.67 20.38 -17.26
N LEU A 225 -7.71 20.40 -18.10
CA LEU A 225 -8.31 19.23 -18.73
C LEU A 225 -8.00 19.15 -20.24
N THR A 226 -7.87 17.93 -20.76
CA THR A 226 -7.87 17.68 -22.22
C THR A 226 -9.30 17.34 -22.66
N CYS A 227 -10.04 18.33 -23.14
CA CYS A 227 -11.45 18.19 -23.49
C CYS A 227 -11.72 17.65 -24.91
N ASP A 228 -10.66 17.34 -25.67
CA ASP A 228 -10.78 16.86 -27.05
C ASP A 228 -11.20 15.38 -27.13
N CYS A 229 -12.21 15.09 -27.93
CA CYS A 229 -12.67 13.74 -28.27
C CYS A 229 -13.00 13.59 -29.76
N ALA A 230 -13.03 12.35 -30.26
CA ALA A 230 -13.40 12.09 -31.65
C ALA A 230 -14.94 12.10 -31.83
N PRO A 231 -15.52 12.89 -32.75
CA PRO A 231 -16.97 12.97 -32.93
C PRO A 231 -17.61 11.60 -33.14
N GLY A 232 -18.68 11.31 -32.39
CA GLY A 232 -19.37 10.03 -32.43
C GLY A 232 -18.74 8.92 -31.57
N SER A 233 -17.61 9.19 -30.90
CA SER A 233 -17.12 8.31 -29.83
C SER A 233 -18.02 8.40 -28.60
N SER A 234 -18.05 7.33 -27.81
CA SER A 234 -18.79 7.27 -26.54
C SER A 234 -17.88 6.74 -25.45
N ARG A 235 -17.97 7.30 -24.23
CA ARG A 235 -17.27 6.79 -23.05
C ARG A 235 -18.23 6.61 -21.88
N ALA A 236 -17.91 5.68 -20.99
CA ALA A 236 -18.57 5.60 -19.70
C ALA A 236 -18.27 6.86 -18.88
N CYS A 237 -19.26 7.32 -18.13
CA CYS A 237 -19.17 8.50 -17.29
C CYS A 237 -19.94 8.28 -16.01
N TYR A 238 -19.52 8.95 -14.94
CA TYR A 238 -20.24 8.98 -13.69
C TYR A 238 -19.83 10.23 -12.93
N THR A 239 -20.78 11.09 -12.59
CA THR A 239 -20.51 12.36 -11.91
C THR A 239 -20.83 12.31 -10.41
N GLY A 240 -21.02 11.12 -9.84
CA GLY A 240 -21.24 10.92 -8.42
C GLY A 240 -19.93 10.75 -7.63
N PRO A 241 -19.97 10.80 -6.28
CA PRO A 241 -18.79 10.61 -5.43
C PRO A 241 -18.08 9.27 -5.67
N GLU A 242 -16.74 9.25 -5.57
CA GLU A 242 -15.97 8.00 -5.71
C GLU A 242 -16.42 6.92 -4.72
N GLY A 243 -16.51 5.66 -5.18
CA GLY A 243 -16.96 4.52 -4.37
C GLY A 243 -18.48 4.27 -4.36
N THR A 244 -19.29 5.21 -4.85
CA THR A 244 -20.75 5.03 -5.01
C THR A 244 -21.13 4.31 -6.31
N LEU A 245 -20.21 4.32 -7.30
CA LEU A 245 -20.37 3.56 -8.54
C LEU A 245 -19.93 2.10 -8.36
N ARG A 246 -20.85 1.15 -8.48
CA ARG A 246 -20.53 -0.28 -8.51
C ARG A 246 -20.73 -0.86 -9.91
N LEU A 247 -19.66 -1.43 -10.46
CA LEU A 247 -19.55 -1.82 -11.88
C LEU A 247 -20.10 -3.21 -12.22
N ASN A 248 -20.64 -3.95 -11.25
CA ASN A 248 -21.01 -5.36 -11.43
C ASN A 248 -22.45 -5.64 -11.01
N ASP A 249 -23.46 -5.39 -11.85
CA ASP A 249 -24.81 -5.76 -11.44
C ASP A 249 -25.78 -6.32 -12.48
N SER A 250 -26.37 -7.42 -12.05
CA SER A 250 -27.61 -8.00 -12.57
C SER A 250 -28.84 -7.48 -11.81
N ASP A 251 -28.74 -6.31 -11.18
CA ASP A 251 -29.79 -5.75 -10.31
C ASP A 251 -30.22 -4.34 -10.79
N PRO A 252 -31.47 -4.16 -11.24
CA PRO A 252 -31.86 -3.05 -12.13
C PRO A 252 -32.14 -1.68 -11.47
N ARG A 253 -31.75 -1.40 -10.22
CA ARG A 253 -32.07 -0.10 -9.56
C ARG A 253 -30.97 0.39 -8.62
N ARG A 254 -29.80 0.71 -9.19
CA ARG A 254 -28.60 1.19 -8.48
C ARG A 254 -28.07 2.47 -9.12
N CYS A 255 -27.15 3.17 -8.46
CA CYS A 255 -26.32 4.18 -9.13
C CYS A 255 -25.61 3.55 -10.33
N VAL A 256 -25.95 4.01 -11.53
CA VAL A 256 -25.38 3.49 -12.77
C VAL A 256 -24.50 4.54 -13.42
N ALA A 257 -23.41 4.08 -14.02
CA ALA A 257 -22.65 4.89 -14.97
C ALA A 257 -23.52 5.20 -16.19
N GLY A 258 -23.46 6.45 -16.63
CA GLY A 258 -24.04 6.87 -17.91
C GLY A 258 -23.07 6.70 -19.06
N LEU A 259 -23.47 7.20 -20.22
CA LEU A 259 -22.61 7.36 -21.40
C LEU A 259 -22.54 8.83 -21.81
N GLN A 260 -21.32 9.32 -22.00
CA GLN A 260 -21.07 10.58 -22.70
C GLN A 260 -20.87 10.29 -24.18
N TYR A 261 -21.48 11.12 -25.02
CA TYR A 261 -21.31 11.07 -26.46
C TYR A 261 -20.49 12.29 -26.89
N CYS A 262 -19.47 12.04 -27.71
CA CYS A 262 -18.68 13.12 -28.27
C CYS A 262 -19.45 13.82 -29.39
N GLY A 263 -19.66 15.12 -29.24
CA GLY A 263 -20.31 15.98 -30.21
C GLY A 263 -19.47 16.25 -31.46
N ALA A 264 -20.07 16.89 -32.45
CA ALA A 264 -19.40 17.29 -33.70
C ALA A 264 -18.34 18.39 -33.52
N ASP A 265 -18.32 19.00 -32.33
CA ASP A 265 -17.39 20.00 -31.83
C ASP A 265 -16.15 19.40 -31.15
N ASN A 266 -15.99 18.06 -31.20
CA ASN A 266 -14.92 17.33 -30.51
C ASN A 266 -14.98 17.44 -28.98
N LYS A 267 -16.15 17.73 -28.39
CA LYS A 267 -16.35 17.80 -26.94
C LYS A 267 -17.25 16.67 -26.44
N TRP A 268 -16.98 16.20 -25.23
CA TRP A 268 -17.86 15.23 -24.56
C TRP A 268 -19.15 15.92 -24.11
N GLY A 269 -20.31 15.41 -24.51
CA GLY A 269 -21.59 15.88 -24.02
C GLY A 269 -21.87 15.47 -22.57
N GLU A 270 -23.06 15.82 -22.07
CA GLU A 270 -23.57 15.42 -20.76
C GLU A 270 -23.53 13.90 -20.55
N CYS A 271 -23.39 13.48 -19.29
CA CYS A 271 -23.44 12.07 -18.93
C CYS A 271 -24.89 11.56 -18.98
N VAL A 272 -25.27 10.95 -20.11
CA VAL A 272 -26.66 10.52 -20.35
C VAL A 272 -26.89 9.15 -19.74
N GLY A 273 -27.96 9.01 -18.96
CA GLY A 273 -28.40 7.74 -18.40
C GLY A 273 -27.72 7.33 -17.09
N GLN A 274 -26.96 8.22 -16.45
CA GLN A 274 -26.46 7.99 -15.09
C GLN A 274 -27.59 8.09 -14.05
N ILE A 275 -27.46 7.35 -12.95
CA ILE A 275 -28.27 7.49 -11.73
C ILE A 275 -27.30 7.85 -10.60
N LEU A 276 -27.53 8.98 -9.93
CA LEU A 276 -26.68 9.54 -8.88
C LEU A 276 -27.28 9.29 -7.50
N PRO A 277 -26.46 9.24 -6.43
CA PRO A 277 -26.98 9.01 -5.08
C PRO A 277 -27.84 10.18 -4.63
N ALA A 278 -29.04 9.86 -4.16
CA ALA A 278 -29.94 10.81 -3.53
C ALA A 278 -29.42 11.18 -2.14
N ARG A 279 -29.84 12.35 -1.66
CA ARG A 279 -29.41 12.89 -0.34
C ARG A 279 -30.02 12.13 0.85
N ARG A 280 -31.09 11.36 0.63
CA ARG A 280 -31.85 10.66 1.68
C ARG A 280 -32.39 9.36 1.11
N GLU A 281 -32.32 8.31 1.91
CA GLU A 281 -33.01 7.06 1.62
C GLU A 281 -34.52 7.22 1.78
N ALA A 282 -35.30 6.70 0.83
CA ALA A 282 -36.74 6.57 0.97
C ALA A 282 -37.13 5.10 1.00
N CYS A 283 -38.14 4.77 1.82
CA CYS A 283 -38.71 3.42 1.84
C CYS A 283 -39.49 3.13 0.54
N ASN A 284 -38.81 2.70 -0.52
CA ASN A 284 -39.37 2.50 -1.86
C ASN A 284 -38.85 1.22 -2.56
N GLY A 285 -37.97 0.46 -1.90
CA GLY A 285 -37.35 -0.75 -2.43
C GLY A 285 -36.23 -0.48 -3.43
N VAL A 286 -35.60 0.68 -3.35
CA VAL A 286 -34.44 1.13 -4.13
C VAL A 286 -33.38 1.61 -3.15
N ASP A 287 -32.11 1.30 -3.45
CA ASP A 287 -30.94 1.86 -2.77
C ASP A 287 -30.75 3.29 -3.30
N ASP A 288 -31.37 4.27 -2.63
CA ASP A 288 -31.44 5.65 -3.09
C ASP A 288 -30.12 6.39 -2.84
N ASP A 289 -29.38 6.07 -1.77
CA ASP A 289 -28.09 6.70 -1.42
C ASP A 289 -26.85 5.96 -1.96
N CYS A 290 -27.05 4.80 -2.59
CA CYS A 290 -26.05 3.98 -3.26
C CYS A 290 -24.94 3.44 -2.35
N ASN A 291 -25.28 3.16 -1.10
CA ASN A 291 -24.36 2.58 -0.13
C ASN A 291 -24.27 1.04 -0.24
N GLY A 292 -25.19 0.40 -0.97
CA GLY A 292 -25.25 -1.04 -1.22
C GLY A 292 -26.24 -1.80 -0.33
N LEU A 293 -27.04 -1.09 0.46
CA LEU A 293 -28.16 -1.61 1.24
C LEU A 293 -29.45 -0.96 0.70
N VAL A 294 -30.54 -1.73 0.61
CA VAL A 294 -31.83 -1.20 0.16
C VAL A 294 -32.62 -0.76 1.38
N ASP A 295 -33.22 0.44 1.32
CA ASP A 295 -34.13 0.95 2.34
C ASP A 295 -33.48 1.02 3.75
N ASP A 296 -32.20 1.44 3.86
CA ASP A 296 -31.49 1.64 5.13
C ASP A 296 -31.45 3.11 5.60
N ASN A 297 -31.17 3.35 6.88
CA ASN A 297 -31.02 4.71 7.43
C ASN A 297 -32.18 5.70 7.10
N ILE A 298 -33.41 5.18 6.93
CA ILE A 298 -34.59 5.96 6.52
C ILE A 298 -35.00 6.95 7.62
N PRO A 299 -34.98 8.28 7.37
CA PRO A 299 -35.29 9.29 8.39
C PRO A 299 -36.73 9.25 8.93
N GLU A 300 -37.65 8.64 8.18
CA GLU A 300 -39.05 8.49 8.54
C GLU A 300 -39.32 7.30 9.46
N VAL A 301 -38.40 6.34 9.56
CA VAL A 301 -38.49 5.21 10.51
C VAL A 301 -38.31 5.74 11.94
N GLU A 302 -38.94 5.09 12.93
CA GLU A 302 -39.00 5.52 14.35
C GLU A 302 -39.82 6.79 14.63
N ARG A 303 -40.32 7.47 13.59
CA ARG A 303 -41.23 8.60 13.78
C ARG A 303 -42.59 8.10 14.29
N LEU A 304 -43.11 8.76 15.32
CA LEU A 304 -44.40 8.42 15.92
C LEU A 304 -45.53 8.49 14.87
N CYS A 305 -46.36 7.45 14.85
CA CYS A 305 -47.54 7.34 14.02
C CYS A 305 -48.75 6.90 14.86
N VAL A 306 -49.96 7.14 14.35
CA VAL A 306 -51.19 6.70 15.00
C VAL A 306 -51.79 5.56 14.18
N ALA A 307 -51.76 4.35 14.72
CA ALA A 307 -52.41 3.20 14.11
C ALA A 307 -53.93 3.31 14.35
N GLU A 308 -54.69 3.58 13.29
CA GLU A 308 -56.14 3.81 13.41
C GLU A 308 -56.92 2.57 13.87
N GLU A 309 -56.35 1.38 13.69
CA GLU A 309 -56.98 0.10 14.02
C GLU A 309 -56.59 -0.46 15.40
N ALA A 310 -55.66 0.19 16.12
CA ALA A 310 -55.21 -0.24 17.45
C ALA A 310 -56.06 0.36 18.60
N ILE A 311 -56.01 -0.26 19.77
CA ILE A 311 -56.81 0.10 20.97
C ILE A 311 -55.86 0.57 22.09
N GLY A 312 -56.34 1.46 22.97
CA GLY A 312 -55.61 1.86 24.17
C GLY A 312 -54.28 2.57 23.91
N ALA A 313 -53.28 2.28 24.76
CA ALA A 313 -51.93 2.81 24.67
C ALA A 313 -51.21 2.40 23.36
N CYS A 314 -51.58 1.27 22.75
CA CYS A 314 -50.97 0.72 21.53
C CYS A 314 -51.28 1.52 20.25
N ARG A 315 -52.18 2.52 20.33
CA ARG A 315 -52.48 3.43 19.19
C ARG A 315 -51.29 4.25 18.74
N ASN A 316 -50.37 4.56 19.65
CA ASN A 316 -49.14 5.26 19.32
C ASN A 316 -48.10 4.23 18.90
N GLY A 317 -47.88 4.13 17.60
CA GLY A 317 -46.90 3.25 16.98
C GLY A 317 -45.69 4.01 16.45
N VAL A 318 -44.81 3.28 15.78
CA VAL A 318 -43.69 3.84 15.02
C VAL A 318 -43.78 3.43 13.56
N PHE A 319 -43.34 4.31 12.67
CA PHE A 319 -43.18 3.93 11.27
C PHE A 319 -42.03 2.93 11.13
N VAL A 320 -42.29 1.84 10.42
CA VAL A 320 -41.30 0.83 9.99
C VAL A 320 -41.33 0.72 8.48
N CYS A 321 -40.18 0.45 7.87
CA CYS A 321 -40.08 0.17 6.45
C CYS A 321 -40.11 -1.34 6.23
N ASN A 322 -41.10 -1.84 5.49
CA ASN A 322 -41.18 -3.25 5.12
C ASN A 322 -41.51 -3.39 3.64
N ALA A 323 -40.61 -4.05 2.89
CA ALA A 323 -40.72 -4.30 1.46
C ALA A 323 -40.98 -3.02 0.62
N GLY A 324 -40.22 -1.94 0.86
CA GLY A 324 -40.33 -0.69 0.10
C GLY A 324 -41.61 0.09 0.38
N ARG A 325 -42.25 -0.10 1.54
CA ARG A 325 -43.40 0.68 1.97
C ARG A 325 -43.37 0.99 3.47
N LEU A 326 -43.60 2.26 3.81
CA LEU A 326 -43.78 2.72 5.18
C LEU A 326 -45.09 2.17 5.76
N PHE A 327 -44.98 1.46 6.87
CA PHE A 327 -46.08 0.91 7.65
C PHE A 327 -46.05 1.48 9.06
N CYS A 328 -47.21 1.76 9.66
CA CYS A 328 -47.29 2.16 11.06
C CYS A 328 -47.45 0.91 11.91
N GLU A 329 -46.36 0.46 12.54
CA GLU A 329 -46.43 -0.68 13.46
C GLU A 329 -46.97 -0.20 14.81
N PRO A 330 -48.12 -0.73 15.29
CA PRO A 330 -48.68 -0.35 16.58
C PRO A 330 -47.67 -0.57 17.71
N GLY A 331 -47.74 0.26 18.75
CA GLY A 331 -46.94 0.02 19.95
C GLY A 331 -47.25 -1.36 20.53
N GLN A 332 -46.22 -2.09 20.98
CA GLN A 332 -46.45 -3.37 21.63
C GLN A 332 -47.04 -3.16 23.03
N PRO A 333 -47.97 -4.02 23.48
CA PRO A 333 -48.51 -3.94 24.83
C PRO A 333 -47.35 -4.12 25.82
N THR A 334 -47.20 -3.20 26.77
CA THR A 334 -46.07 -3.23 27.72
C THR A 334 -46.15 -4.39 28.71
N GLY A 335 -47.18 -5.23 28.62
CA GLY A 335 -47.45 -6.32 29.54
C GLY A 335 -47.91 -5.80 30.90
N LYS A 336 -49.02 -6.38 31.39
CA LYS A 336 -49.75 -6.05 32.63
C LYS A 336 -50.21 -4.58 32.78
N GLU A 337 -51.53 -4.43 32.94
CA GLU A 337 -52.21 -3.21 33.34
C GLU A 337 -51.55 -2.47 34.52
N VAL A 338 -51.42 -1.15 34.39
CA VAL A 338 -51.04 -0.25 35.50
C VAL A 338 -52.32 0.27 36.16
N CYS A 339 -52.75 -0.38 37.25
CA CYS A 339 -54.00 -0.06 37.95
C CYS A 339 -54.11 1.45 38.29
N GLY A 340 -55.17 2.13 37.82
CA GLY A 340 -55.60 3.46 38.25
C GLY A 340 -55.12 4.64 37.40
N ASN A 341 -54.62 4.39 36.19
CA ASN A 341 -54.20 5.44 35.26
C ASN A 341 -55.29 5.80 34.21
N GLY A 342 -56.37 5.02 34.12
CA GLY A 342 -57.48 5.23 33.17
C GLY A 342 -57.08 5.01 31.70
N ILE A 343 -56.01 4.25 31.47
CA ILE A 343 -55.47 3.88 30.15
C ILE A 343 -55.50 2.36 30.07
N ASP A 344 -55.96 1.82 28.93
CA ASP A 344 -55.82 0.40 28.58
C ASP A 344 -54.35 0.16 28.16
N ASP A 345 -53.53 -0.28 29.11
CA ASP A 345 -52.06 -0.41 28.97
C ASP A 345 -51.65 -1.74 28.32
N ASN A 346 -52.47 -2.77 28.47
CA ASN A 346 -52.27 -4.10 27.89
C ASN A 346 -52.98 -4.27 26.52
N CYS A 347 -53.78 -3.29 26.12
CA CYS A 347 -54.46 -3.17 24.83
C CYS A 347 -55.47 -4.30 24.57
N ASP A 348 -56.14 -4.80 25.62
CA ASP A 348 -57.14 -5.87 25.52
C ASP A 348 -58.59 -5.37 25.41
N GLY A 349 -58.80 -4.06 25.48
CA GLY A 349 -60.08 -3.40 25.25
C GLY A 349 -60.90 -3.12 26.50
N GLU A 350 -60.42 -3.51 27.67
CA GLU A 350 -60.94 -3.06 28.97
C GLU A 350 -59.97 -2.01 29.57
N ILE A 351 -60.42 -1.27 30.58
CA ILE A 351 -59.57 -0.28 31.28
C ILE A 351 -59.48 -0.72 32.74
N ASP A 352 -58.24 -0.89 33.25
CA ASP A 352 -57.94 -1.22 34.65
C ASP A 352 -58.44 -2.61 35.14
N GLU A 353 -58.43 -3.65 34.29
CA GLU A 353 -59.12 -4.94 34.53
C GLU A 353 -58.28 -6.09 35.13
N SER A 354 -56.98 -5.91 35.40
CA SER A 354 -56.16 -7.06 35.83
C SER A 354 -56.45 -7.56 37.25
N SER A 355 -56.57 -8.88 37.40
CA SER A 355 -56.75 -9.60 38.67
C SER A 355 -55.54 -9.54 39.62
N ALA A 356 -54.56 -8.68 39.35
CA ALA A 356 -53.32 -8.53 40.10
C ALA A 356 -53.32 -7.36 41.10
N CYS A 357 -54.41 -6.59 41.21
CA CYS A 357 -54.47 -5.57 42.25
C CYS A 357 -54.70 -6.28 43.63
N THR A 358 -53.70 -6.13 44.51
CA THR A 358 -53.57 -6.55 45.93
C THR A 358 -52.97 -7.94 46.25
N CYS A 359 -51.68 -7.94 46.65
CA CYS A 359 -51.10 -8.97 47.54
C CYS A 359 -51.29 -8.57 49.02
N LYS A 360 -51.27 -9.55 49.94
CA LYS A 360 -51.31 -9.23 51.38
C LYS A 360 -49.91 -8.87 51.89
N PRO A 361 -49.71 -7.74 52.60
CA PRO A 361 -48.41 -7.38 53.15
C PRO A 361 -47.79 -8.52 53.97
N GLY A 362 -46.58 -8.94 53.59
CA GLY A 362 -45.86 -10.08 54.18
C GLY A 362 -46.04 -11.42 53.48
N GLU A 363 -46.88 -11.51 52.44
CA GLU A 363 -46.96 -12.67 51.56
C GLU A 363 -45.67 -12.78 50.72
N THR A 364 -45.26 -14.01 50.42
CA THR A 364 -44.06 -14.31 49.62
C THR A 364 -44.43 -15.13 48.40
N ARG A 365 -43.79 -14.86 47.27
CA ARG A 365 -43.87 -15.72 46.08
C ARG A 365 -42.51 -15.86 45.43
N ASP A 366 -42.32 -16.95 44.70
CA ASP A 366 -41.17 -17.11 43.85
C ASP A 366 -41.29 -16.21 42.62
N CYS A 367 -40.17 -15.72 42.12
CA CYS A 367 -40.10 -14.78 41.02
C CYS A 367 -38.89 -15.08 40.14
N PHE A 368 -39.04 -14.81 38.85
CA PHE A 368 -37.94 -14.76 37.90
C PHE A 368 -38.32 -13.79 36.79
N SER A 369 -37.35 -13.05 36.29
CA SER A 369 -37.53 -12.08 35.20
C SER A 369 -36.42 -12.31 34.17
N GLY A 370 -36.83 -12.79 32.99
CA GLY A 370 -35.96 -13.20 31.89
C GLY A 370 -36.42 -14.54 31.28
N ASP A 371 -35.83 -14.90 30.15
CA ASP A 371 -35.92 -16.25 29.58
C ASP A 371 -34.98 -17.20 30.36
N GLY A 372 -35.18 -18.53 30.34
CA GLY A 372 -34.25 -19.49 30.99
C GLY A 372 -34.73 -20.17 32.30
N CYS A 373 -35.83 -19.72 32.89
CA CYS A 373 -36.57 -20.50 33.90
C CYS A 373 -38.02 -20.70 33.48
N VAL A 374 -38.54 -21.92 33.63
CA VAL A 374 -39.93 -22.25 33.29
C VAL A 374 -40.74 -22.39 34.57
N GLU A 375 -41.83 -21.63 34.68
CA GLU A 375 -42.80 -21.74 35.78
C GLU A 375 -43.80 -22.86 35.49
N LYS A 376 -43.97 -23.79 36.44
CA LYS A 376 -45.05 -24.78 36.42
C LYS A 376 -45.66 -24.92 37.81
N ASP A 377 -46.95 -24.64 37.93
CA ASP A 377 -47.72 -24.72 39.18
C ASP A 377 -47.13 -23.88 40.34
N GLY A 378 -46.60 -22.69 40.03
CA GLY A 378 -45.99 -21.79 41.02
C GLY A 378 -44.58 -22.20 41.47
N LYS A 379 -43.97 -23.18 40.80
CA LYS A 379 -42.60 -23.63 41.04
C LYS A 379 -41.74 -23.39 39.80
N TRP A 380 -40.62 -22.70 39.98
CA TRP A 380 -39.68 -22.38 38.91
C TRP A 380 -38.65 -23.50 38.75
N SER A 381 -38.41 -23.91 37.50
CA SER A 381 -37.32 -24.81 37.13
C SER A 381 -36.38 -24.06 36.19
N CYS A 382 -35.15 -23.83 36.64
CA CYS A 382 -34.14 -23.09 35.90
C CYS A 382 -33.12 -24.02 35.25
N THR A 383 -32.60 -23.61 34.10
CA THR A 383 -31.51 -24.29 33.39
C THR A 383 -30.21 -23.49 33.56
N GLY A 384 -29.07 -24.16 33.45
CA GLY A 384 -27.76 -23.51 33.48
C GLY A 384 -27.42 -22.84 34.82
N THR A 385 -26.92 -21.61 34.74
CA THR A 385 -26.52 -20.80 35.89
C THR A 385 -27.66 -19.96 36.49
N CYS A 386 -28.82 -19.91 35.84
CA CYS A 386 -29.97 -19.12 36.28
C CYS A 386 -30.62 -19.67 37.55
N GLN A 387 -31.11 -18.74 38.38
CA GLN A 387 -31.81 -19.05 39.62
C GLN A 387 -33.03 -18.16 39.79
N SER A 388 -34.16 -18.74 40.20
CA SER A 388 -35.34 -18.01 40.62
C SER A 388 -35.10 -17.34 41.99
N GLY A 389 -35.59 -16.11 42.14
CA GLY A 389 -35.56 -15.38 43.40
C GLY A 389 -36.89 -15.45 44.17
N THR A 390 -36.98 -14.66 45.24
CA THR A 390 -38.21 -14.50 46.04
C THR A 390 -38.60 -13.03 46.13
N GLN A 391 -39.90 -12.76 45.93
CA GLN A 391 -40.51 -11.45 46.10
C GLN A 391 -41.31 -11.40 47.40
N PHE A 392 -41.26 -10.24 48.06
CA PHE A 392 -42.03 -9.95 49.28
C PHE A 392 -43.10 -8.91 48.96
N CYS A 393 -44.33 -9.17 49.39
CA CYS A 393 -45.39 -8.17 49.30
C CYS A 393 -45.16 -7.06 50.34
N GLN A 394 -44.99 -5.84 49.84
CA GLN A 394 -44.72 -4.64 50.62
C GLN A 394 -46.02 -4.06 51.23
N SER A 395 -45.89 -3.13 52.17
CA SER A 395 -47.01 -2.53 52.91
C SER A 395 -47.98 -1.72 52.03
N ASN A 396 -47.54 -1.27 50.87
CA ASN A 396 -48.34 -0.63 49.83
C ASN A 396 -49.04 -1.63 48.89
N GLN A 397 -49.07 -2.92 49.26
CA GLN A 397 -49.73 -4.00 48.51
C GLN A 397 -49.14 -4.26 47.11
N THR A 398 -47.86 -3.90 46.90
CA THR A 398 -47.10 -4.25 45.70
C THR A 398 -46.01 -5.26 46.02
N TRP A 399 -45.67 -6.13 45.06
CA TRP A 399 -44.51 -7.01 45.18
C TRP A 399 -43.22 -6.20 45.03
N GLY A 400 -42.29 -6.37 45.97
CA GLY A 400 -40.98 -5.72 45.92
C GLY A 400 -40.04 -6.29 44.83
N ALA A 401 -38.77 -5.90 44.88
CA ALA A 401 -37.75 -6.47 44.00
C ALA A 401 -37.62 -7.99 44.17
N CYS A 402 -37.32 -8.69 43.07
CA CYS A 402 -36.99 -10.12 43.11
C CYS A 402 -35.59 -10.29 43.71
N LEU A 403 -35.52 -10.81 44.94
CA LEU A 403 -34.26 -10.97 45.65
C LEU A 403 -33.71 -12.37 45.44
N GLY A 404 -32.43 -12.46 45.09
CA GLY A 404 -31.74 -13.75 44.90
C GLY A 404 -31.90 -14.38 43.53
N SER A 405 -32.53 -13.71 42.56
CA SER A 405 -32.56 -14.20 41.18
C SER A 405 -31.23 -13.96 40.47
N VAL A 406 -30.80 -14.93 39.68
CA VAL A 406 -29.67 -14.82 38.73
C VAL A 406 -30.26 -14.81 37.32
N SER A 407 -30.30 -13.64 36.69
CA SER A 407 -30.81 -13.48 35.33
C SER A 407 -29.80 -13.94 34.28
N PRO A 408 -30.26 -14.34 33.08
CA PRO A 408 -29.37 -14.77 32.01
C PRO A 408 -28.51 -13.62 31.50
N THR A 409 -27.31 -13.97 31.04
CA THR A 409 -26.31 -13.06 30.48
C THR A 409 -25.74 -13.68 29.22
N ALA A 410 -25.23 -12.87 28.29
CA ALA A 410 -24.64 -13.39 27.06
C ALA A 410 -23.56 -14.46 27.34
N GLU A 411 -23.59 -15.51 26.52
CA GLU A 411 -22.65 -16.62 26.60
C GLU A 411 -21.19 -16.16 26.65
N THR A 412 -20.43 -16.85 27.50
CA THR A 412 -19.00 -16.59 27.67
C THR A 412 -18.28 -17.93 27.65
N CYS A 413 -17.16 -18.04 26.94
CA CYS A 413 -16.43 -19.31 26.77
C CYS A 413 -15.79 -19.80 28.08
N ASP A 414 -16.60 -20.35 28.98
CA ASP A 414 -16.22 -20.73 30.35
C ASP A 414 -16.83 -22.07 30.81
N ASN A 415 -17.45 -22.81 29.89
CA ASN A 415 -18.08 -24.11 30.14
C ASN A 415 -19.27 -24.01 31.09
N LYS A 416 -19.98 -22.89 31.05
CA LYS A 416 -21.27 -22.71 31.71
C LYS A 416 -22.31 -22.22 30.70
N ASP A 417 -23.56 -22.42 31.08
CA ASP A 417 -24.75 -21.95 30.39
C ASP A 417 -25.17 -20.64 31.09
N ASN A 418 -24.69 -19.53 30.54
CA ASN A 418 -24.82 -18.18 31.07
C ASN A 418 -26.12 -17.51 30.62
N ASP A 419 -26.64 -17.87 29.43
CA ASP A 419 -27.89 -17.37 28.89
C ASP A 419 -29.09 -18.32 29.15
N CYS A 420 -28.81 -19.46 29.77
CA CYS A 420 -29.79 -20.38 30.36
C CYS A 420 -30.72 -21.01 29.33
N ASP A 421 -30.29 -21.15 28.08
CA ASP A 421 -31.05 -21.77 27.00
C ASP A 421 -30.96 -23.32 27.01
N GLY A 422 -30.04 -23.88 27.81
CA GLY A 422 -29.79 -25.32 27.94
C GLY A 422 -28.65 -25.87 27.08
N GLN A 423 -27.96 -25.01 26.35
CA GLN A 423 -26.70 -25.28 25.66
C GLN A 423 -25.55 -24.62 26.44
N VAL A 424 -24.31 -25.01 26.13
CA VAL A 424 -23.12 -24.51 26.85
C VAL A 424 -22.14 -24.00 25.80
N ASP A 425 -21.73 -22.74 25.93
CA ASP A 425 -20.78 -22.05 25.06
C ASP A 425 -21.16 -22.08 23.55
N GLU A 426 -22.45 -22.05 23.21
CA GLU A 426 -22.92 -22.15 21.84
C GLU A 426 -22.75 -20.85 21.04
N ASN A 427 -22.53 -21.01 19.72
CA ASN A 427 -22.36 -19.91 18.76
C ASN A 427 -21.23 -18.90 19.09
N LEU A 428 -20.34 -19.22 20.05
CA LEU A 428 -19.21 -18.37 20.40
C LEU A 428 -18.05 -18.52 19.41
N THR A 429 -17.77 -17.43 18.70
CA THR A 429 -16.63 -17.31 17.79
C THR A 429 -15.81 -16.07 18.10
N ARG A 430 -14.50 -16.13 17.83
CA ARG A 430 -13.62 -14.95 17.91
C ARG A 430 -12.55 -14.98 16.83
N THR A 431 -12.02 -13.81 16.50
CA THR A 431 -10.85 -13.69 15.63
C THR A 431 -9.58 -14.15 16.35
N CYS A 432 -8.66 -14.75 15.62
CA CYS A 432 -7.39 -15.23 16.13
C CYS A 432 -6.29 -15.04 15.08
N TYR A 433 -5.03 -14.94 15.53
CA TYR A 433 -3.88 -14.94 14.67
C TYR A 433 -2.63 -15.31 15.46
N GLU A 434 -1.90 -16.32 15.01
CA GLU A 434 -0.72 -16.86 15.73
C GLU A 434 0.61 -16.37 15.15
N GLY A 435 0.59 -15.64 14.03
CA GLY A 435 1.80 -15.14 13.34
C GLY A 435 2.47 -13.92 13.98
N GLY A 436 1.88 -13.39 15.06
CA GLY A 436 2.37 -12.23 15.81
C GLY A 436 2.11 -10.89 15.12
N ASN A 437 1.78 -9.84 15.88
CA ASN A 437 1.82 -8.47 15.35
C ASN A 437 3.30 -8.07 15.17
N PRO A 438 3.74 -7.57 13.99
CA PRO A 438 2.98 -6.78 13.01
C PRO A 438 2.70 -7.47 11.64
N THR A 439 2.68 -8.81 11.55
CA THR A 439 2.51 -9.52 10.26
C THR A 439 1.05 -9.69 9.82
N LEU A 440 0.09 -9.44 10.72
CA LEU A 440 -1.34 -9.60 10.45
C LEU A 440 -1.81 -8.63 9.35
N GLY A 441 -2.37 -9.19 8.26
CA GLY A 441 -2.93 -8.41 7.16
C GLY A 441 -1.89 -7.87 6.18
N LYS A 442 -0.63 -8.32 6.27
CA LYS A 442 0.44 -8.03 5.31
C LYS A 442 0.66 -9.23 4.40
N GLY A 443 0.94 -8.97 3.14
CA GLY A 443 1.16 -10.01 2.15
C GLY A 443 0.01 -11.03 2.09
N GLU A 444 0.36 -12.31 2.12
CA GLU A 444 -0.62 -13.40 2.17
C GLU A 444 -1.12 -13.72 3.59
N CYS A 445 -0.55 -13.11 4.63
CA CYS A 445 -0.92 -13.39 6.02
C CYS A 445 -2.27 -12.82 6.40
N LYS A 446 -3.12 -13.69 6.96
CA LYS A 446 -4.45 -13.33 7.44
C LYS A 446 -4.79 -14.04 8.74
N GLY A 447 -5.63 -13.38 9.52
CA GLY A 447 -6.24 -13.95 10.72
C GLY A 447 -7.20 -15.09 10.38
N GLY A 448 -7.47 -15.94 11.37
CA GLY A 448 -8.48 -16.98 11.32
C GLY A 448 -9.59 -16.75 12.33
N THR A 449 -10.42 -17.77 12.51
CA THR A 449 -11.50 -17.81 13.50
C THR A 449 -11.33 -19.01 14.43
N GLN A 450 -11.48 -18.76 15.73
CA GLN A 450 -11.60 -19.78 16.77
C GLN A 450 -13.05 -19.94 17.16
N VAL A 451 -13.45 -21.19 17.38
CA VAL A 451 -14.76 -21.56 17.94
C VAL A 451 -14.54 -22.02 19.37
N CYS A 452 -15.40 -21.61 20.30
CA CYS A 452 -15.37 -22.14 21.67
C CYS A 452 -16.01 -23.52 21.69
N GLN A 453 -15.37 -24.47 22.37
CA GLN A 453 -15.97 -25.76 22.71
C GLN A 453 -15.57 -26.11 24.15
N ALA A 454 -16.56 -26.26 25.03
CA ALA A 454 -16.39 -26.66 26.43
C ALA A 454 -15.36 -25.78 27.21
N GLY A 455 -15.58 -24.47 27.17
CA GLY A 455 -14.80 -23.45 27.89
C GLY A 455 -13.38 -23.25 27.35
N LYS A 456 -13.10 -23.75 26.14
CA LYS A 456 -11.79 -23.61 25.49
C LYS A 456 -11.95 -23.19 24.04
N TRP A 457 -11.18 -22.19 23.66
CA TRP A 457 -11.02 -21.81 22.26
C TRP A 457 -10.22 -22.89 21.52
N GLY A 458 -10.79 -23.37 20.41
CA GLY A 458 -10.16 -24.37 19.55
C GLY A 458 -8.97 -23.83 18.73
N ALA A 459 -8.60 -24.55 17.68
CA ALA A 459 -7.56 -24.11 16.75
C ALA A 459 -8.01 -22.85 15.97
N CYS A 460 -7.04 -22.02 15.60
CA CYS A 460 -7.28 -20.86 14.75
C CYS A 460 -7.45 -21.29 13.29
N ASN A 461 -8.69 -21.52 12.86
CA ASN A 461 -8.98 -22.01 11.52
C ASN A 461 -8.98 -20.88 10.49
N GLY A 462 -8.35 -21.11 9.34
CA GLY A 462 -8.32 -20.15 8.23
C GLY A 462 -7.20 -19.11 8.30
N GLN A 463 -6.35 -19.14 9.33
CA GLN A 463 -5.16 -18.28 9.38
C GLN A 463 -4.12 -18.70 8.33
N VAL A 464 -3.36 -17.72 7.83
CA VAL A 464 -2.15 -17.92 7.02
C VAL A 464 -1.00 -17.27 7.77
N LEU A 465 0.01 -18.07 8.10
CA LEU A 465 1.14 -17.66 8.92
C LEU A 465 2.34 -17.26 8.04
N PRO A 466 3.21 -16.36 8.52
CA PRO A 466 4.39 -15.94 7.79
C PRO A 466 5.37 -17.11 7.61
N VAL A 467 5.88 -17.27 6.39
CA VAL A 467 6.88 -18.26 5.99
C VAL A 467 7.96 -17.57 5.15
N ALA A 468 9.17 -18.10 5.08
CA ALA A 468 10.24 -17.47 4.30
C ALA A 468 9.85 -17.24 2.82
N GLU A 469 10.32 -16.12 2.25
CA GLU A 469 10.06 -15.71 0.87
C GLU A 469 10.29 -16.83 -0.16
N ALA A 470 9.29 -17.07 -1.00
CA ALA A 470 9.31 -18.08 -2.05
C ALA A 470 9.74 -17.52 -3.43
N CYS A 471 10.13 -16.24 -3.52
CA CYS A 471 10.61 -15.59 -4.74
C CYS A 471 9.59 -15.66 -5.89
N ASP A 472 8.30 -15.58 -5.56
CA ASP A 472 7.18 -15.83 -6.45
C ASP A 472 6.32 -14.59 -6.74
N GLY A 473 6.82 -13.40 -6.40
CA GLY A 473 6.14 -12.13 -6.58
C GLY A 473 5.14 -11.82 -5.46
N LYS A 474 5.23 -12.51 -4.32
CA LYS A 474 4.34 -12.38 -3.18
C LYS A 474 5.13 -12.20 -1.90
N ASP A 475 4.57 -11.44 -0.96
CA ASP A 475 5.06 -11.29 0.40
C ASP A 475 4.57 -12.47 1.25
N ASN A 476 5.44 -13.46 1.43
CA ASN A 476 5.15 -14.75 2.08
C ASN A 476 5.54 -14.72 3.57
N ASP A 477 6.53 -13.92 3.94
CA ASP A 477 6.98 -13.73 5.32
C ASP A 477 6.25 -12.57 6.03
N CYS A 478 5.40 -11.87 5.27
CA CYS A 478 4.44 -10.89 5.72
C CYS A 478 5.10 -9.72 6.45
N ASP A 479 6.32 -9.37 6.06
CA ASP A 479 7.03 -8.22 6.58
C ASP A 479 6.58 -6.89 5.93
N GLY A 480 5.90 -6.98 4.78
CA GLY A 480 5.40 -5.86 3.98
C GLY A 480 6.24 -5.58 2.73
N LEU A 481 7.26 -6.38 2.44
CA LEU A 481 8.12 -6.28 1.28
C LEU A 481 7.99 -7.55 0.44
N ILE A 482 7.81 -7.39 -0.87
CA ILE A 482 7.74 -8.54 -1.78
C ILE A 482 9.16 -9.02 -2.09
N ASP A 483 9.44 -10.32 -1.86
CA ASP A 483 10.65 -11.04 -2.28
C ASP A 483 11.99 -10.41 -1.82
N ASN A 484 12.03 -9.75 -0.66
CA ASN A 484 13.18 -9.01 -0.13
C ASN A 484 14.42 -9.88 0.24
N GLY A 485 14.29 -11.21 0.22
CA GLY A 485 15.37 -12.19 0.40
C GLY A 485 15.93 -12.79 -0.88
N CYS A 486 15.41 -12.41 -2.05
CA CYS A 486 15.66 -13.10 -3.33
C CYS A 486 16.77 -12.42 -4.17
N LYS A 487 17.59 -13.22 -4.87
CA LYS A 487 18.61 -12.67 -5.79
C LYS A 487 18.05 -12.35 -7.18
N CYS A 488 16.90 -12.93 -7.52
CA CYS A 488 16.17 -12.75 -8.77
C CYS A 488 14.72 -13.23 -8.59
N LEU A 489 13.84 -12.78 -9.47
CA LEU A 489 12.42 -13.18 -9.46
C LEU A 489 12.20 -14.42 -10.34
N LYS A 490 11.31 -15.33 -9.94
CA LYS A 490 11.03 -16.55 -10.71
C LYS A 490 10.71 -16.24 -12.17
N GLY A 491 11.47 -16.87 -13.08
CA GLY A 491 11.30 -16.71 -14.52
C GLY A 491 12.03 -15.51 -15.12
N GLU A 492 12.64 -14.64 -14.31
CA GLU A 492 13.55 -13.60 -14.79
C GLU A 492 14.73 -14.24 -15.54
N THR A 493 15.21 -13.57 -16.57
CA THR A 493 16.33 -14.05 -17.40
C THR A 493 17.45 -13.03 -17.45
N ARG A 494 18.69 -13.50 -17.41
CA ARG A 494 19.87 -12.65 -17.64
C ARG A 494 20.89 -13.32 -18.54
N ASP A 495 21.71 -12.50 -19.18
CA ASP A 495 22.90 -12.96 -19.88
C ASP A 495 23.91 -13.57 -18.90
N CYS A 496 24.59 -14.60 -19.35
CA CYS A 496 25.65 -15.24 -18.59
C CYS A 496 26.78 -15.69 -19.52
N TYR A 497 27.99 -15.70 -19.00
CA TYR A 497 29.15 -16.18 -19.73
C TYR A 497 30.18 -16.75 -18.76
N GLY A 498 30.61 -17.99 -19.00
CA GLY A 498 31.58 -18.68 -18.15
C GLY A 498 33.03 -18.59 -18.64
N GLY A 499 33.26 -17.99 -19.82
CA GLY A 499 34.59 -17.81 -20.40
C GLY A 499 35.28 -16.52 -19.94
N PRO A 500 36.58 -16.34 -20.27
CA PRO A 500 37.30 -15.09 -20.03
C PRO A 500 36.63 -13.89 -20.73
N ALA A 501 36.53 -12.76 -20.03
CA ALA A 501 35.91 -11.55 -20.59
C ALA A 501 36.63 -11.10 -21.87
N GLY A 502 35.84 -10.72 -22.88
CA GLY A 502 36.30 -10.32 -24.20
C GLY A 502 36.22 -11.43 -25.25
N THR A 503 36.16 -12.71 -24.84
CA THR A 503 36.07 -13.85 -25.78
C THR A 503 34.65 -14.05 -26.30
N GLU A 504 33.63 -13.56 -25.60
CA GLU A 504 32.22 -13.66 -26.00
C GLU A 504 31.86 -12.87 -27.28
N PHE A 505 32.76 -12.02 -27.77
CA PHE A 505 32.57 -11.18 -28.94
C PHE A 505 33.08 -11.84 -30.24
N TYR A 506 33.80 -12.96 -30.13
CA TYR A 506 34.36 -13.69 -31.26
C TYR A 506 33.62 -15.02 -31.45
N ALA A 507 33.17 -15.29 -32.67
CA ALA A 507 32.48 -16.53 -32.99
C ALA A 507 33.51 -17.69 -33.05
N PRO A 508 33.19 -18.88 -32.49
CA PRO A 508 31.86 -19.38 -32.14
C PRO A 508 31.44 -19.11 -30.68
N CYS A 509 32.30 -18.51 -29.86
CA CYS A 509 31.93 -18.17 -28.49
C CYS A 509 30.76 -17.20 -28.44
N LYS A 510 29.88 -17.45 -27.47
CA LYS A 510 28.70 -16.61 -27.26
C LYS A 510 28.21 -16.72 -25.84
N LYS A 511 27.55 -15.65 -25.40
CA LYS A 511 26.80 -15.62 -24.14
C LYS A 511 25.65 -16.61 -24.18
N GLY A 512 25.35 -17.17 -23.02
CA GLY A 512 24.13 -17.94 -22.78
C GLY A 512 23.13 -17.12 -21.97
N THR A 513 22.05 -17.77 -21.55
CA THR A 513 21.02 -17.19 -20.71
C THR A 513 20.83 -18.03 -19.45
N GLN A 514 20.82 -17.39 -18.29
CA GLN A 514 20.35 -17.98 -17.03
C GLN A 514 18.90 -17.59 -16.79
N THR A 515 18.10 -18.54 -16.31
CA THR A 515 16.74 -18.29 -15.82
C THR A 515 16.71 -18.45 -14.31
N CYS A 516 16.04 -17.54 -13.62
CA CYS A 516 15.86 -17.61 -12.18
C CYS A 516 14.91 -18.75 -11.81
N LEU A 517 15.35 -19.59 -10.88
CA LEU A 517 14.60 -20.72 -10.35
C LEU A 517 13.62 -20.27 -9.25
N SER A 518 12.71 -21.17 -8.86
CA SER A 518 11.70 -20.91 -7.82
C SER A 518 12.25 -20.78 -6.41
N ASP A 519 13.56 -20.89 -6.23
CA ASP A 519 14.26 -20.67 -4.95
C ASP A 519 15.02 -19.32 -4.93
N GLY A 520 14.77 -18.44 -5.91
CA GLY A 520 15.44 -17.15 -6.04
C GLY A 520 16.90 -17.24 -6.46
N SER A 521 17.35 -18.38 -7.00
CA SER A 521 18.72 -18.57 -7.50
C SER A 521 18.78 -18.66 -9.02
N TRP A 522 19.89 -18.19 -9.60
CA TRP A 522 20.13 -18.30 -11.04
C TRP A 522 20.48 -19.73 -11.43
N GLY A 523 19.72 -20.31 -12.37
CA GLY A 523 19.96 -21.63 -12.91
C GLY A 523 21.24 -21.73 -13.77
N ALA A 524 21.41 -22.84 -14.49
CA ALA A 524 22.55 -23.04 -15.37
C ALA A 524 22.58 -22.02 -16.52
N CYS A 525 23.78 -21.68 -17.00
CA CYS A 525 23.97 -20.79 -18.14
C CYS A 525 23.70 -21.54 -19.45
N ALA A 526 22.46 -21.53 -19.91
CA ALA A 526 22.04 -22.29 -21.07
C ALA A 526 22.47 -21.62 -22.38
N GLY A 527 23.03 -22.38 -23.31
CA GLY A 527 23.37 -21.89 -24.66
C GLY A 527 24.68 -21.12 -24.76
N ALA A 528 25.44 -20.96 -23.68
CA ALA A 528 26.78 -20.38 -23.73
C ALA A 528 27.74 -21.33 -24.46
N VAL A 529 28.62 -20.77 -25.28
CA VAL A 529 29.76 -21.46 -25.90
C VAL A 529 31.02 -20.75 -25.41
N THR A 530 31.89 -21.48 -24.71
CA THR A 530 33.12 -20.94 -24.10
C THR A 530 34.36 -21.39 -24.87
N PRO A 531 35.49 -20.68 -24.75
CA PRO A 531 36.73 -21.01 -25.44
C PRO A 531 37.21 -22.43 -25.18
N SER A 532 37.77 -23.05 -26.21
CA SER A 532 38.49 -24.31 -26.16
C SER A 532 39.81 -24.20 -26.93
N PRO A 533 40.84 -25.02 -26.65
CA PRO A 533 42.09 -24.93 -27.38
C PRO A 533 41.91 -25.10 -28.89
N GLU A 534 42.57 -24.24 -29.68
CA GLU A 534 42.61 -24.27 -31.14
C GLU A 534 42.83 -25.67 -31.72
N VAL A 535 41.94 -26.08 -32.61
CA VAL A 535 42.15 -27.23 -33.50
C VAL A 535 42.21 -26.75 -34.95
N CYS A 536 42.93 -27.48 -35.79
CA CYS A 536 43.01 -27.16 -37.22
C CYS A 536 41.71 -27.55 -37.93
N ASP A 537 40.67 -26.73 -37.78
CA ASP A 537 39.32 -26.97 -38.30
C ASP A 537 38.72 -25.77 -39.04
N GLY A 538 39.45 -24.65 -39.11
CA GLY A 538 39.04 -23.42 -39.77
C GLY A 538 38.13 -22.53 -38.94
N LYS A 539 38.02 -22.77 -37.62
CA LYS A 539 37.34 -21.90 -36.66
C LYS A 539 38.33 -21.29 -35.67
N ASP A 540 37.84 -20.32 -34.92
CA ASP A 540 38.51 -19.66 -33.81
C ASP A 540 37.96 -20.31 -32.53
N ASP A 541 38.46 -21.50 -32.18
CA ASP A 541 37.96 -22.29 -31.06
C ASP A 541 38.26 -21.65 -29.70
N ASP A 542 39.37 -20.91 -29.58
CA ASP A 542 39.76 -20.23 -28.36
C ASP A 542 39.25 -18.78 -28.27
N CYS A 543 38.57 -18.32 -29.32
CA CYS A 543 37.82 -17.08 -29.40
C CYS A 543 38.70 -15.85 -29.11
N ASP A 544 39.94 -15.88 -29.59
CA ASP A 544 40.92 -14.81 -29.47
C ASP A 544 40.95 -13.85 -30.67
N GLY A 545 40.11 -14.14 -31.69
CA GLY A 545 39.96 -13.36 -32.90
C GLY A 545 40.83 -13.83 -34.07
N PHE A 546 41.62 -14.89 -33.88
CA PHE A 546 42.43 -15.51 -34.92
C PHE A 546 41.95 -16.96 -35.17
N ILE A 547 41.98 -17.38 -36.43
CA ILE A 547 41.55 -18.74 -36.81
C ILE A 547 42.78 -19.65 -36.92
N ASP A 548 42.70 -20.85 -36.36
CA ASP A 548 43.73 -21.89 -36.40
C ASP A 548 45.12 -21.36 -35.97
N ASN A 549 45.20 -20.67 -34.83
CA ASN A 549 46.42 -20.01 -34.35
C ASN A 549 47.04 -20.67 -33.11
N GLN A 550 48.20 -20.16 -32.68
CA GLN A 550 48.77 -20.48 -31.38
C GLN A 550 48.13 -19.59 -30.33
N SER A 551 47.59 -20.20 -29.27
CA SER A 551 46.81 -19.49 -28.25
C SER A 551 47.42 -18.16 -27.80
N GLY A 552 46.65 -17.09 -27.99
CA GLY A 552 47.02 -15.71 -27.64
C GLY A 552 48.04 -15.07 -28.58
N LYS A 553 48.26 -15.64 -29.77
CA LYS A 553 49.20 -15.12 -30.78
C LYS A 553 48.67 -15.28 -32.19
N PRO A 554 49.02 -14.37 -33.13
CA PRO A 554 48.55 -14.45 -34.51
C PRO A 554 49.27 -15.49 -35.37
N GLU A 555 50.27 -16.22 -34.83
CA GLU A 555 50.96 -17.24 -35.61
C GLU A 555 50.10 -18.49 -35.81
N MET A 556 50.12 -19.05 -37.03
CA MET A 556 49.39 -20.27 -37.36
C MET A 556 49.74 -21.44 -36.44
N LEU A 557 48.75 -22.27 -36.18
CA LEU A 557 48.89 -23.51 -35.41
C LEU A 557 49.91 -24.42 -36.08
N VAL A 558 50.85 -24.92 -35.27
CA VAL A 558 51.93 -25.81 -35.70
C VAL A 558 51.83 -27.13 -34.96
N GLN A 559 52.09 -28.22 -35.67
CA GLN A 559 52.13 -29.55 -35.08
C GLN A 559 53.32 -30.34 -35.61
N SER A 560 53.90 -31.18 -34.74
CA SER A 560 54.89 -32.16 -35.19
C SER A 560 54.27 -33.21 -36.11
N CYS A 561 55.05 -33.68 -37.08
CA CYS A 561 54.61 -34.66 -38.06
C CYS A 561 55.77 -35.57 -38.46
N TYR A 562 55.42 -36.75 -38.96
CA TYR A 562 56.37 -37.68 -39.54
C TYR A 562 55.58 -38.62 -40.46
N THR A 563 56.03 -38.73 -41.71
CA THR A 563 55.33 -39.56 -42.73
C THR A 563 56.11 -40.83 -43.09
N GLY A 564 57.25 -41.08 -42.45
CA GLY A 564 58.01 -42.32 -42.58
C GLY A 564 57.35 -43.51 -41.86
N ALA A 565 57.96 -44.69 -42.00
CA ALA A 565 57.46 -45.91 -41.36
C ALA A 565 57.41 -45.78 -39.83
N ALA A 566 56.49 -46.50 -39.19
CA ALA A 566 56.43 -46.51 -37.73
C ALA A 566 57.70 -47.14 -37.14
N GLY A 567 58.34 -46.46 -36.19
CA GLY A 567 59.58 -46.94 -35.54
C GLY A 567 60.88 -46.34 -36.09
N THR A 568 60.84 -45.64 -37.22
CA THR A 568 62.03 -45.03 -37.85
C THR A 568 62.23 -43.55 -37.47
N LYS A 569 61.34 -42.97 -36.66
CA LYS A 569 61.41 -41.56 -36.27
C LYS A 569 62.51 -41.35 -35.22
N GLU A 570 63.42 -40.41 -35.44
CA GLU A 570 64.60 -40.13 -34.59
C GLU A 570 65.59 -41.31 -34.51
N VAL A 571 65.61 -42.17 -35.53
CA VAL A 571 66.59 -43.26 -35.69
C VAL A 571 67.45 -42.93 -36.90
N GLY A 572 68.77 -43.07 -36.79
CA GLY A 572 69.70 -42.72 -37.87
C GLY A 572 69.62 -41.25 -38.28
N ASP A 573 69.53 -40.98 -39.58
CA ASP A 573 69.31 -39.63 -40.14
C ASP A 573 67.83 -39.21 -40.14
N CYS A 574 66.90 -40.11 -39.82
CA CYS A 574 65.48 -39.79 -39.85
C CYS A 574 65.07 -38.88 -38.70
N GLN A 575 64.38 -37.80 -39.05
CA GLN A 575 63.89 -36.80 -38.10
C GLN A 575 62.45 -36.42 -38.40
N GLY A 576 61.70 -36.10 -37.35
CA GLY A 576 60.39 -35.48 -37.47
C GLY A 576 60.43 -34.11 -38.16
N GLY A 577 59.32 -33.72 -38.75
CA GLY A 577 59.10 -32.38 -39.27
C GLY A 577 58.03 -31.62 -38.49
N LEU A 578 57.74 -30.41 -38.97
CA LEU A 578 56.62 -29.59 -38.54
C LEU A 578 55.67 -29.34 -39.71
N ARG A 579 54.38 -29.29 -39.43
CA ARG A 579 53.33 -28.86 -40.37
C ARG A 579 52.58 -27.68 -39.78
N THR A 580 52.19 -26.75 -40.65
CA THR A 580 51.37 -25.57 -40.31
C THR A 580 49.92 -25.80 -40.75
N CYS A 581 48.97 -25.34 -39.94
CA CYS A 581 47.56 -25.32 -40.31
C CYS A 581 47.29 -24.09 -41.19
N ARG A 582 46.54 -24.28 -42.27
CA ARG A 582 46.06 -23.17 -43.10
C ARG A 582 44.64 -23.44 -43.58
N ALA A 583 43.71 -22.59 -43.18
CA ALA A 583 42.29 -22.69 -43.54
C ALA A 583 41.68 -24.06 -43.20
N GLY A 584 41.90 -24.53 -41.96
CA GLY A 584 41.39 -25.81 -41.47
C GLY A 584 42.06 -27.05 -42.05
N VAL A 585 43.19 -26.90 -42.76
CA VAL A 585 43.92 -28.03 -43.36
C VAL A 585 45.39 -27.99 -42.99
N TRP A 586 45.90 -29.12 -42.50
CA TRP A 586 47.33 -29.31 -42.26
C TRP A 586 48.12 -29.37 -43.56
N GLY A 587 49.13 -28.52 -43.68
CA GLY A 587 50.07 -28.53 -44.79
C GLY A 587 51.01 -29.74 -44.82
N ALA A 588 51.94 -29.74 -45.77
CA ALA A 588 52.98 -30.75 -45.87
C ALA A 588 53.89 -30.76 -44.64
N CYS A 589 54.45 -31.92 -44.31
CA CYS A 589 55.39 -32.05 -43.21
C CYS A 589 56.78 -31.56 -43.65
N LEU A 590 57.16 -30.35 -43.22
CA LEU A 590 58.40 -29.69 -43.60
C LEU A 590 59.53 -30.06 -42.64
N GLY A 591 60.73 -30.24 -43.17
CA GLY A 591 61.94 -30.55 -42.39
C GLY A 591 62.09 -32.02 -41.97
N GLN A 592 61.08 -32.86 -42.23
CA GLN A 592 61.20 -34.31 -42.01
C GLN A 592 62.27 -34.93 -42.91
N LYS A 593 62.96 -35.94 -42.40
CA LYS A 593 63.75 -36.88 -43.20
C LYS A 593 63.16 -38.27 -43.00
N THR A 594 62.69 -38.86 -44.09
CA THR A 594 62.06 -40.18 -44.10
C THR A 594 63.07 -41.23 -44.59
N PRO A 595 62.88 -42.52 -44.22
CA PRO A 595 63.78 -43.58 -44.63
C PRO A 595 64.04 -43.59 -46.13
N THR A 596 65.31 -43.61 -46.49
CA THR A 596 65.76 -43.79 -47.87
C THR A 596 66.68 -45.00 -47.96
N SER A 597 66.92 -45.53 -49.16
CA SER A 597 67.87 -46.63 -49.30
C SER A 597 69.27 -46.19 -48.87
N GLU A 598 69.96 -47.04 -48.10
CA GLU A 598 71.34 -46.86 -47.66
C GLU A 598 72.27 -46.32 -48.74
N THR A 599 72.86 -45.17 -48.45
CA THR A 599 74.02 -44.65 -49.16
C THR A 599 75.24 -45.00 -48.34
N CYS A 600 76.33 -45.48 -48.95
CA CYS A 600 77.57 -45.79 -48.21
C CYS A 600 78.32 -44.52 -47.74
N ASN A 601 77.64 -43.67 -46.97
CA ASN A 601 78.09 -42.37 -46.46
C ASN A 601 78.44 -42.44 -44.95
N GLY A 602 78.22 -43.59 -44.29
CA GLY A 602 78.47 -43.79 -42.87
C GLY A 602 77.38 -43.23 -41.95
N ILE A 603 76.17 -43.06 -42.48
CA ILE A 603 74.97 -42.62 -41.78
C ILE A 603 73.88 -43.67 -42.06
N ASP A 604 73.09 -44.01 -41.04
CA ASP A 604 71.89 -44.85 -41.13
C ASP A 604 70.79 -44.07 -41.88
N ASP A 605 70.76 -44.20 -43.22
CA ASP A 605 69.87 -43.48 -44.14
C ASP A 605 68.48 -44.14 -44.23
N ASP A 606 68.38 -45.45 -43.95
CA ASP A 606 67.14 -46.23 -43.94
C ASP A 606 66.48 -46.32 -42.55
N CYS A 607 67.18 -45.84 -41.53
CA CYS A 607 66.68 -45.59 -40.19
C CYS A 607 66.21 -46.86 -39.48
N ASP A 608 66.86 -47.99 -39.77
CA ASP A 608 66.63 -49.28 -39.13
C ASP A 608 67.48 -49.51 -37.85
N GLY A 609 68.40 -48.57 -37.56
CA GLY A 609 69.32 -48.61 -36.43
C GLY A 609 70.70 -49.18 -36.75
N GLN A 610 71.03 -49.40 -38.03
CA GLN A 610 72.31 -49.89 -38.53
C GLN A 610 72.91 -48.93 -39.58
N ILE A 611 74.24 -48.86 -39.65
CA ILE A 611 75.01 -47.98 -40.58
C ILE A 611 75.71 -48.84 -41.65
#